data_AF-A0A2P8GGX8-F1
#
_entry.id   AF-A0A2P8GGX8-F1
#
_cell.length_a   1.000
_cell.length_b   1.000
_cell.length_c   1.000
_cell.angle_alpha   90.00
_cell.angle_beta   90.00
_cell.angle_gamma   90.00
#
_symmetry.space_group_name_H-M   'P 1'
#
loop_
_entity.id
_entity.type
_entity.pdbx_description
1 polymer ?
#
loop_
_entity_poly.entity_id
_entity_poly.type
_entity_poly.pdbx_seq_one_letter_code
_entity_poly.pdbx_strand_id
1 'polypeptide(L)'
;MNALLEKEKQTILQFFEDSANDFWKTLREISANTNVRLEDVIEIVFTTKDFVESYYRHKNGEPVFTPRKVYEKRTSFWLKLLAAFCDRII
;
A
#
# COMPACT_ATOMS: atom_id res chain seq x y z
N MET A 1 2.42 -14.25 14.16
CA MET A 1 2.75 -12.93 14.70
C MET A 1 2.33 -12.84 16.15
N ASN A 2 3.08 -12.10 16.97
CA ASN A 2 2.66 -11.73 18.32
C ASN A 2 1.56 -10.65 18.25
N ALA A 3 0.81 -10.46 19.33
CA ALA A 3 -0.26 -9.46 19.46
C ALA A 3 0.22 -8.02 19.19
N LEU A 4 1.48 -7.70 19.51
CA LEU A 4 2.08 -6.39 19.22
C LEU A 4 2.20 -6.15 17.71
N LEU A 5 2.82 -7.08 16.98
CA LEU A 5 2.97 -7.03 15.52
C LEU A 5 1.62 -6.98 14.80
N GLU A 6 0.60 -7.68 15.32
CA GLU A 6 -0.74 -7.62 14.73
C GLU A 6 -1.37 -6.23 14.91
N LYS A 7 -1.17 -5.60 16.07
CA LYS A 7 -1.62 -4.21 16.30
C LYS A 7 -0.90 -3.23 15.37
N GLU A 8 0.41 -3.35 15.24
CA GLU A 8 1.23 -2.51 14.35
C GLU A 8 0.82 -2.69 12.88
N LYS A 9 0.52 -3.92 12.46
CA LYS A 9 -0.04 -4.20 11.15
C LYS A 9 -1.36 -3.45 10.92
N GLN A 10 -2.28 -3.48 11.89
CA GLN A 10 -3.54 -2.73 11.76
C GLN A 10 -3.29 -1.22 11.65
N THR A 11 -2.33 -0.68 12.41
CA THR A 11 -1.92 0.73 12.28
C THR A 11 -1.40 1.06 10.88
N ILE A 12 -0.56 0.19 10.29
CA ILE A 12 -0.06 0.36 8.93
C ILE A 12 -1.22 0.31 7.92
N LEU A 13 -2.12 -0.65 8.04
CA LEU A 13 -3.27 -0.78 7.13
C LEU A 13 -4.17 0.46 7.19
N GLN A 14 -4.49 0.95 8.38
CA GLN A 14 -5.30 2.15 8.57
C GLN A 14 -4.63 3.38 7.94
N PHE A 15 -3.32 3.55 8.11
CA PHE A 15 -2.56 4.63 7.47
C PHE A 15 -2.75 4.65 5.94
N PHE A 16 -2.78 3.49 5.29
CA PHE A 16 -3.02 3.42 3.85
C PHE A 16 -4.48 3.68 3.46
N GLU A 17 -5.44 3.31 4.30
CA GLU A 17 -6.85 3.64 4.06
C GLU A 17 -7.12 5.14 4.14
N ASP A 18 -6.44 5.82 5.07
CA ASP A 18 -6.51 7.27 5.27
C ASP A 18 -5.68 8.05 4.23
N SER A 19 -4.66 7.39 3.65
CA SER A 19 -3.83 7.99 2.60
C SER A 19 -4.62 8.17 1.29
N ALA A 20 -4.64 9.42 0.79
CA ALA A 20 -5.28 9.79 -0.46
C ALA A 20 -4.50 9.29 -1.70
N ASN A 21 -4.61 9.99 -2.84
CA ASN A 21 -4.14 9.56 -4.17
C ASN A 21 -2.71 8.98 -4.30
N ASP A 22 -1.81 9.22 -3.34
CA ASP A 22 -0.48 8.59 -3.27
C ASP A 22 -0.46 7.43 -2.26
N PHE A 23 -0.94 6.26 -2.71
CA PHE A 23 -1.02 5.03 -1.91
C PHE A 23 0.22 4.13 -2.03
N TRP A 24 1.27 4.58 -2.73
CA TRP A 24 2.54 3.86 -2.86
C TRP A 24 3.58 4.45 -1.92
N LYS A 25 4.05 3.66 -0.95
CA LYS A 25 4.99 4.14 0.08
C LYS A 25 6.17 3.18 0.24
N THR A 26 7.36 3.74 0.45
CA THR A 26 8.55 2.99 0.87
C THR A 26 8.36 2.48 2.30
N LEU A 27 9.15 1.48 2.70
CA LEU A 27 9.15 0.98 4.08
C LEU A 27 9.53 2.08 5.09
N ARG A 28 10.42 3.00 4.69
CA ARG A 28 10.80 4.17 5.49
C ARG A 28 9.67 5.16 5.64
N GLU A 29 8.95 5.48 4.57
CA GLU A 29 7.76 6.33 4.64
C GLU A 29 6.69 5.70 5.54
N ILE A 30 6.46 4.40 5.44
CA ILE A 30 5.52 3.70 6.32
C ILE A 30 5.95 3.87 7.77
N SER A 31 7.18 3.49 8.11
CA SER A 31 7.73 3.59 9.47
C SER A 31 7.64 5.02 10.03
N ALA A 32 8.02 6.03 9.24
CA ALA A 32 7.99 7.43 9.66
C ALA A 32 6.57 7.95 9.92
N ASN A 33 5.58 7.53 9.13
CA ASN A 33 4.21 8.02 9.26
C ASN A 33 3.38 7.24 10.29
N THR A 34 3.68 5.96 10.51
CA THR A 34 2.94 5.12 11.47
C THR A 34 3.60 5.08 12.84
N ASN A 35 4.82 5.60 12.98
CA ASN A 35 5.66 5.48 14.16
C ASN A 35 5.90 4.01 14.59
N VAL A 36 5.81 3.09 13.63
CA VAL A 36 6.19 1.67 13.79
C VAL A 36 7.66 1.54 13.42
N ARG A 37 8.41 0.73 14.17
CA ARG A 37 9.85 0.55 13.90
C ARG A 37 10.03 -0.07 12.51
N LEU A 38 11.07 0.36 11.79
CA LEU A 38 11.33 -0.11 10.44
C LEU A 38 11.48 -1.63 10.37
N GLU A 39 12.09 -2.24 11.39
CA GLU A 39 12.23 -3.70 11.53
C GLU A 39 10.87 -4.40 11.55
N ASP A 40 9.93 -3.91 12.36
CA ASP A 40 8.58 -4.46 12.46
C ASP A 40 7.80 -4.22 11.15
N VAL A 41 8.00 -3.07 10.49
CA VAL A 41 7.42 -2.81 9.16
C VAL A 41 7.93 -3.81 8.12
N ILE A 42 9.24 -4.08 8.09
CA ILE A 42 9.84 -5.08 7.20
C ILE A 42 9.22 -6.46 7.49
N GLU A 43 9.19 -6.86 8.76
CA GLU A 43 8.62 -8.15 9.16
C GLU A 43 7.15 -8.25 8.71
N ILE A 44 6.33 -7.26 8.99
CA ILE A 44 4.91 -7.25 8.63
C ILE A 44 4.74 -7.31 7.10
N VAL A 45 5.44 -6.47 6.34
CA VAL A 45 5.26 -6.38 4.88
C VAL A 45 5.68 -7.67 4.18
N PHE A 46 6.78 -8.30 4.59
CA PHE A 46 7.27 -9.51 3.91
C PHE A 46 6.68 -10.81 4.46
N THR A 47 6.21 -10.83 5.70
CA THR A 47 5.63 -12.05 6.31
C THR A 47 4.14 -12.17 6.02
N THR A 48 3.44 -11.04 5.82
CA THR A 48 2.01 -11.03 5.53
C THR A 48 1.75 -10.95 4.03
N LYS A 49 0.74 -11.69 3.54
CA LYS A 49 0.34 -11.65 2.11
C LYS A 49 -0.55 -10.44 1.76
N ASP A 50 -0.65 -9.49 2.69
CA ASP A 50 -1.54 -8.34 2.62
C ASP A 50 -0.95 -7.17 1.86
N PHE A 51 0.36 -7.20 1.56
CA PHE A 51 1.06 -6.15 0.84
C PHE A 51 1.48 -6.60 -0.57
N VAL A 52 1.60 -5.62 -1.45
CA VAL A 52 2.03 -5.78 -2.84
C VAL A 52 3.16 -4.79 -3.11
N GLU A 53 4.24 -5.27 -3.70
CA GLU A 53 5.35 -4.46 -4.18
C GLU A 53 5.06 -3.94 -5.59
N SER A 54 5.47 -2.70 -5.88
CA SER A 54 5.41 -2.18 -7.24
C SER A 54 6.60 -2.66 -8.07
N TYR A 55 6.33 -3.26 -9.23
CA TYR A 55 7.38 -3.67 -10.16
C TYR A 55 8.10 -2.48 -10.84
N TYR A 56 7.39 -1.38 -11.08
CA TYR A 56 7.90 -0.26 -11.89
C TYR A 56 8.17 1.01 -11.07
N ARG A 57 7.47 1.22 -9.95
CA ARG A 57 7.60 2.46 -9.17
C ARG A 57 8.68 2.30 -8.12
N HIS A 58 9.54 3.31 -8.05
CA HIS A 58 10.54 3.46 -7.01
C HIS A 58 10.51 4.90 -6.51
N LYS A 59 10.81 5.09 -5.22
CA LYS A 59 11.00 6.41 -4.62
C LYS A 59 12.41 6.45 -4.06
N ASN A 60 13.23 7.39 -4.53
CA ASN A 60 14.63 7.53 -4.10
C ASN A 60 15.46 6.24 -4.26
N GLY A 61 15.19 5.43 -5.29
CA GLY A 61 15.84 4.14 -5.51
C GLY A 61 15.32 2.99 -4.65
N GLU A 62 14.34 3.23 -3.78
CA GLU A 62 13.72 2.21 -2.93
C GLU A 62 12.41 1.69 -3.55
N PRO A 63 12.12 0.37 -3.40
CA PRO A 63 10.84 -0.19 -3.80
C PRO A 63 9.71 0.40 -2.95
N VAL A 64 8.52 0.47 -3.56
CA VAL A 64 7.31 0.97 -2.90
C VAL A 64 6.27 -0.13 -2.77
N PHE A 65 5.53 -0.07 -1.67
CA PHE A 65 4.56 -1.05 -1.27
C PHE A 65 3.20 -0.39 -1.03
N THR A 66 2.16 -1.20 -1.17
CA THR A 66 0.78 -0.84 -0.83
C THR A 66 0.05 -2.08 -0.31
N PRO A 67 -0.96 -1.95 0.56
CA PRO A 67 -1.87 -3.04 0.85
C PRO A 67 -2.62 -3.48 -0.40
N ARG A 68 -2.81 -4.79 -0.57
CA ARG A 68 -3.55 -5.41 -1.67
C ARG A 68 -4.97 -4.88 -1.79
N LYS A 69 -5.67 -4.73 -0.65
CA LYS A 69 -7.03 -4.16 -0.61
C LYS A 69 -7.09 -2.75 -1.20
N VAL A 70 -6.11 -1.91 -0.86
CA VAL A 70 -6.01 -0.54 -1.37
C VAL A 70 -5.70 -0.55 -2.86
N TYR A 71 -4.78 -1.41 -3.30
CA TYR A 71 -4.46 -1.62 -4.70
C TYR A 71 -5.68 -2.06 -5.53
N GLU A 72 -6.43 -3.06 -5.08
CA GLU A 72 -7.63 -3.57 -5.77
C GLU A 72 -8.74 -2.52 -5.83
N LYS A 73 -9.00 -1.81 -4.73
CA LYS A 73 -10.00 -0.73 -4.68
C LYS A 73 -9.68 0.38 -5.68
N ARG A 74 -8.41 0.77 -5.79
CA ARG A 74 -7.95 1.84 -6.69
C ARG A 74 -7.85 1.38 -8.14
N THR A 75 -7.34 0.18 -8.41
CA THR A 75 -7.26 -0.36 -9.78
C THR A 75 -8.63 -0.65 -10.38
N SER A 76 -9.59 -1.14 -9.59
CA SER A 76 -10.98 -1.31 -10.04
C SER A 76 -11.62 0.05 -10.39
N PHE A 77 -11.26 1.11 -9.66
CA PHE A 77 -11.68 2.48 -9.99
C PHE A 77 -11.05 2.96 -11.31
N TRP A 78 -9.75 2.70 -11.55
CA TRP A 78 -9.09 3.03 -12.82
C TRP A 78 -9.64 2.24 -14.00
N LEU A 79 -9.92 0.95 -13.84
CA LEU A 79 -10.55 0.12 -14.87
C LEU A 79 -11.94 0.64 -15.23
N LYS A 80 -12.75 1.03 -14.24
CA LYS A 80 -14.07 1.65 -14.47
C LYS A 80 -13.97 3.02 -15.13
N LEU A 81 -13.00 3.85 -14.72
CA LEU A 81 -12.73 5.13 -15.38
C LEU A 81 -12.31 4.94 -16.84
N LEU A 82 -11.35 4.06 -17.10
CA LEU A 82 -10.91 3.75 -18.46
C LEU A 82 -12.05 3.20 -19.31
N ALA A 83 -12.88 2.29 -18.78
CA ALA A 83 -14.07 1.79 -19.47
C ALA A 83 -15.06 2.93 -19.79
N ALA A 84 -15.32 3.83 -18.85
CA ALA A 84 -16.20 4.99 -19.08
C ALA A 84 -15.64 5.98 -20.13
N PHE A 85 -14.31 6.09 -20.26
CA PHE A 85 -13.69 6.89 -21.31
C PHE A 85 -13.69 6.17 -22.68
N CYS A 86 -13.54 4.85 -22.71
CA CYS A 86 -13.59 4.06 -23.95
C CYS A 86 -15.01 3.89 -24.50
N ASP A 87 -16.04 3.79 -23.66
CA ASP A 87 -17.46 3.69 -24.08
C ASP A 87 -18.01 4.96 -24.73
N ARG A 88 -17.28 6.08 -24.67
CA ARG A 88 -17.65 7.34 -25.36
C ARG A 88 -17.09 7.43 -26.79
N ILE A 89 -16.39 6.40 -27.26
CA ILE A 89 -15.89 6.26 -28.64
C ILE A 89 -16.52 5.01 -29.29
N ILE A 90 -17.85 4.87 -29.21
CA ILE A 90 -18.66 4.09 -30.16
C ILE A 90 -19.94 4.87 -30.44
#